data_AF-A0A6P4Z3Y4-F1
#
_entry.id   AF-A0A6P4Z3Y4-F1
#
_cell.length_a   1.000
_cell.length_b   1.000
_cell.length_c   1.000
_cell.angle_alpha   90.00
_cell.angle_beta   90.00
_cell.angle_gamma   90.00
#
_symmetry.space_group_name_H-M   'P 1'
#
loop_
_entity.id
_entity.type
_entity.pdbx_description
1 polymer ?
#
loop_
_entity_poly.entity_id
_entity_poly.type
_entity_poly.pdbx_seq_one_letter_code
_entity_poly.pdbx_strand_id
1 'polypeptide(L)'
;MFECVAHLRLLSWIILGSLNHMAMCPSSDVPCHPLPLDTSLQIADLALVVLESYPEHTKASVYQMSSLAQVFILCQLWTIYCEQVAVFNTSHGDMYRTTCLAVMEFWMKVAPTFIQIASYSKSHGEMVNLHLLSLLEGLQEVNSSLLVQLYPMLVTILYIHEGSLSAGLQHRIQEIQNCPPPDPITPEARELNKALLKCLQRLQYKMGQLEVQSSAATQFFTV
;
A
#
# COMPACT_ATOMS: atom_id res chain seq x y z
N MET A 1 -20.03 5.94 3.45
CA MET A 1 -19.19 4.71 3.36
C MET A 1 -19.03 4.22 1.91
N PHE A 2 -20.10 3.83 1.20
CA PHE A 2 -20.00 3.34 -0.20
C PHE A 2 -19.28 4.30 -1.14
N GLU A 3 -19.57 5.59 -1.05
CA GLU A 3 -18.92 6.62 -1.85
C GLU A 3 -17.42 6.75 -1.54
N CYS A 4 -17.01 6.72 -0.27
CA CYS A 4 -15.59 6.75 0.14
C CYS A 4 -14.82 5.54 -0.38
N VAL A 5 -15.43 4.35 -0.34
CA VAL A 5 -14.83 3.13 -0.89
C VAL A 5 -14.70 3.22 -2.42
N ALA A 6 -15.71 3.79 -3.10
CA ALA A 6 -15.64 4.04 -4.55
C ALA A 6 -14.53 5.05 -4.89
N HIS A 7 -14.40 6.15 -4.14
CA HIS A 7 -13.32 7.12 -4.30
C HIS A 7 -11.95 6.51 -4.06
N LEU A 8 -11.80 5.67 -3.03
CA LEU A 8 -10.56 4.96 -2.73
C LEU A 8 -10.15 4.02 -3.87
N ARG A 9 -11.11 3.29 -4.44
CA ARG A 9 -10.89 2.42 -5.60
C ARG A 9 -10.49 3.21 -6.84
N LEU A 10 -11.23 4.28 -7.15
CA LEU A 10 -10.92 5.16 -8.27
C LEU A 10 -9.50 5.74 -8.14
N LEU A 11 -9.15 6.24 -6.96
CA LEU A 11 -7.82 6.77 -6.67
C LEU A 11 -6.74 5.70 -6.87
N SER A 12 -6.98 4.48 -6.38
CA SER A 12 -6.05 3.36 -6.58
C SER A 12 -5.84 3.06 -8.07
N TRP A 13 -6.90 3.08 -8.88
CA TRP A 13 -6.79 2.87 -10.34
C TRP A 13 -6.04 4.01 -11.05
N ILE A 14 -6.25 5.26 -10.62
CA ILE A 14 -5.53 6.43 -11.15
C ILE A 14 -4.03 6.30 -10.85
N ILE A 15 -3.68 5.99 -9.61
CA ILE A 15 -2.27 5.82 -9.19
C ILE A 15 -1.64 4.66 -9.96
N LEU A 16 -2.33 3.52 -10.06
CA LEU A 16 -1.86 2.35 -10.81
C LEU A 16 -1.60 2.68 -12.29
N GLY A 17 -2.51 3.41 -12.95
CA GLY A 17 -2.36 3.82 -14.35
C GLY A 17 -1.16 4.75 -14.55
N SER A 18 -0.99 5.72 -13.66
CA SER A 18 0.14 6.65 -13.66
C SER A 18 1.48 5.92 -13.44
N LEU A 19 1.54 4.99 -12.48
CA LEU A 19 2.71 4.13 -12.25
C LEU A 19 3.05 3.26 -13.47
N ASN A 20 2.05 2.67 -14.13
CA ASN A 20 2.28 1.91 -15.37
C ASN A 20 2.87 2.80 -16.47
N HIS A 21 2.33 4.01 -16.64
CA HIS A 21 2.87 4.96 -17.61
C HIS A 21 4.32 5.32 -17.29
N MET A 22 4.64 5.65 -16.04
CA MET A 22 6.02 5.96 -15.62
C MET A 22 6.98 4.79 -15.88
N ALA A 23 6.55 3.56 -15.60
CA ALA A 23 7.38 2.37 -15.77
C ALA A 23 7.58 1.99 -17.25
N MET A 24 6.59 2.21 -18.11
CA MET A 24 6.66 1.90 -19.55
C MET A 24 7.35 2.99 -20.38
N CYS A 25 7.21 4.25 -19.98
CA CYS A 25 7.70 5.42 -20.71
C CYS A 25 8.68 6.25 -19.86
N PRO A 26 9.81 5.69 -19.40
CA PRO A 26 10.74 6.38 -18.49
C PRO A 26 11.45 7.58 -19.14
N SER A 27 11.50 7.64 -20.47
CA SER A 27 12.10 8.73 -21.25
C SER A 27 11.07 9.76 -21.74
N SER A 28 9.84 9.73 -21.22
CA SER A 28 8.83 10.72 -21.56
C SER A 28 9.19 12.07 -20.94
N ASP A 29 9.27 13.11 -21.76
CA ASP A 29 9.46 14.50 -21.29
C ASP A 29 8.25 15.02 -20.51
N VAL A 30 7.09 14.34 -20.63
CA VAL A 30 5.87 14.67 -19.89
C VAL A 30 5.77 13.78 -18.64
N PRO A 31 5.85 14.36 -17.42
CA PRO A 31 5.65 13.61 -16.19
C PRO A 31 4.17 13.21 -16.04
N CYS A 32 3.92 11.93 -15.73
CA CYS A 32 2.58 11.44 -15.40
C CYS A 32 2.38 11.46 -13.88
N HIS A 33 2.32 12.65 -13.28
CA HIS A 33 2.13 12.85 -11.83
C HIS A 33 0.77 13.50 -11.56
N PRO A 34 -0.35 12.76 -11.63
CA PRO A 34 -1.69 13.32 -11.47
C PRO A 34 -1.98 13.84 -10.05
N LEU A 35 -1.19 13.42 -9.06
CA LEU A 35 -1.39 13.74 -7.65
C LEU A 35 -0.13 14.42 -7.08
N PRO A 36 -0.23 15.62 -6.52
CA PRO A 36 0.90 16.28 -5.87
C PRO A 36 1.14 15.69 -4.46
N LEU A 37 2.41 15.72 -4.00
CA LEU A 37 2.81 15.05 -2.75
C LEU A 37 2.19 15.67 -1.49
N ASP A 38 1.81 16.95 -1.54
CA ASP A 38 1.12 17.65 -0.46
C ASP A 38 -0.31 17.12 -0.23
N THR A 39 -0.84 16.28 -1.12
CA THR A 39 -2.13 15.61 -0.93
C THR A 39 -2.07 14.38 -0.03
N SER A 40 -0.88 13.99 0.44
CA SER A 40 -0.65 12.78 1.24
C SER A 40 -1.60 12.66 2.44
N LEU A 41 -1.81 13.75 3.18
CA LEU A 41 -2.71 13.76 4.34
C LEU A 41 -4.18 13.59 3.97
N GLN A 42 -4.63 14.11 2.82
CA GLN A 42 -6.01 13.95 2.37
C GLN A 42 -6.27 12.51 1.89
N ILE A 43 -5.27 11.87 1.28
CA ILE A 43 -5.33 10.46 0.92
C ILE A 43 -5.37 9.60 2.19
N ALA A 44 -4.61 9.96 3.23
CA ALA A 44 -4.70 9.32 4.54
C ALA A 44 -6.10 9.48 5.15
N ASP A 45 -6.70 10.67 5.09
CA ASP A 45 -8.06 10.92 5.57
C ASP A 45 -9.09 10.03 4.86
N LEU A 46 -8.99 9.87 3.53
CA LEU A 46 -9.85 8.97 2.78
C LEU A 46 -9.70 7.51 3.25
N ALA A 47 -8.47 7.05 3.48
CA ALA A 47 -8.20 5.72 4.00
C ALA A 47 -8.78 5.53 5.42
N LEU A 48 -8.62 6.53 6.28
CA LEU A 48 -9.14 6.50 7.65
C LEU A 48 -10.66 6.41 7.70
N VAL A 49 -11.38 7.19 6.89
CA VAL A 49 -12.85 7.12 6.83
C VAL A 49 -13.33 5.71 6.48
N VAL A 50 -12.60 4.98 5.62
CA VAL A 50 -12.90 3.59 5.28
C VAL A 50 -12.55 2.64 6.43
N LEU A 51 -11.40 2.82 7.09
CA LEU A 51 -10.96 1.97 8.20
C LEU A 51 -11.78 2.16 9.48
N GLU A 52 -12.20 3.38 9.80
CA GLU A 52 -13.00 3.69 11.00
C GLU A 52 -14.39 3.07 10.96
N SER A 53 -14.91 2.79 9.75
CA SER A 53 -16.17 2.06 9.57
C SER A 53 -16.05 0.53 9.77
N TYR A 54 -14.85 0.02 10.05
CA TYR A 54 -14.58 -1.41 10.20
C TYR A 54 -15.11 -2.06 11.50
N PRO A 55 -15.03 -1.44 12.70
CA PRO A 55 -15.38 -2.09 13.98
C PRO A 55 -16.89 -2.22 14.28
N GLU A 56 -17.77 -1.56 13.51
CA GLU A 56 -19.19 -1.41 13.90
C GLU A 56 -20.09 -2.63 13.60
N HIS A 57 -19.62 -3.66 12.87
CA HIS A 57 -20.47 -4.78 12.49
C HIS A 57 -19.94 -6.13 13.02
N THR A 58 -20.73 -6.76 13.91
CA THR A 58 -20.46 -8.05 14.57
C THR A 58 -20.47 -9.28 13.65
N LYS A 59 -20.72 -9.09 12.35
CA LYS A 59 -20.49 -10.09 11.30
C LYS A 59 -19.68 -9.42 10.20
N ALA A 60 -18.39 -9.75 10.11
CA ALA A 60 -17.53 -9.24 9.05
C ALA A 60 -18.10 -9.65 7.69
N SER A 61 -18.71 -8.69 6.98
CA SER A 61 -19.27 -8.90 5.66
C SER A 61 -18.16 -9.04 4.62
N VAL A 62 -18.43 -9.73 3.50
CA VAL A 62 -17.50 -9.81 2.35
C VAL A 62 -17.04 -8.41 1.92
N TYR A 63 -17.93 -7.42 2.05
CA TYR A 63 -17.65 -6.02 1.80
C TYR A 63 -16.58 -5.44 2.72
N GLN A 64 -16.69 -5.63 4.04
CA GLN A 64 -15.69 -5.15 5.01
C GLN A 64 -14.32 -5.81 4.83
N MET A 65 -14.30 -7.12 4.53
CA MET A 65 -13.04 -7.80 4.23
C MET A 65 -12.39 -7.23 2.96
N SER A 66 -13.21 -6.91 1.94
CA SER A 66 -12.72 -6.30 0.71
C SER A 66 -12.22 -4.86 0.91
N SER A 67 -12.85 -4.08 1.79
CA SER A 67 -12.46 -2.68 2.03
C SER A 67 -11.11 -2.57 2.74
N LEU A 68 -10.82 -3.45 3.72
CA LEU A 68 -9.50 -3.52 4.35
C LEU A 68 -8.41 -3.83 3.32
N ALA A 69 -8.65 -4.84 2.48
CA ALA A 69 -7.71 -5.20 1.42
C ALA A 69 -7.47 -4.05 0.43
N GLN A 70 -8.52 -3.29 0.06
CA GLN A 70 -8.41 -2.11 -0.80
C GLN A 70 -7.58 -1.00 -0.16
N VAL A 71 -7.75 -0.74 1.14
CA VAL A 71 -6.94 0.26 1.84
C VAL A 71 -5.46 -0.13 1.81
N PHE A 72 -5.11 -1.39 2.07
CA PHE A 72 -3.71 -1.85 1.96
C PHE A 72 -3.15 -1.70 0.55
N ILE A 73 -3.94 -1.98 -0.49
CA ILE A 73 -3.52 -1.75 -1.88
C ILE A 73 -3.26 -0.26 -2.13
N LEU A 74 -4.13 0.63 -1.65
CA LEU A 74 -3.91 2.08 -1.74
C LEU A 74 -2.61 2.48 -1.02
N CYS A 75 -2.39 2.03 0.22
CA CYS A 75 -1.17 2.33 0.98
C CYS A 75 0.10 1.91 0.21
N GLN A 76 0.08 0.72 -0.39
CA GLN A 76 1.19 0.23 -1.20
C GLN A 76 1.39 1.08 -2.46
N LEU A 77 0.32 1.33 -3.23
CA LEU A 77 0.36 2.13 -4.44
C LEU A 77 0.83 3.56 -4.18
N TRP A 78 0.33 4.20 -3.12
CA TRP A 78 0.72 5.55 -2.72
C TRP A 78 2.20 5.62 -2.37
N THR A 79 2.70 4.67 -1.57
CA THR A 79 4.12 4.61 -1.20
C THR A 79 5.02 4.48 -2.43
N ILE A 80 4.69 3.57 -3.35
CA ILE A 80 5.44 3.39 -4.61
C ILE A 80 5.35 4.64 -5.49
N TYR A 81 4.16 5.24 -5.60
CA TYR A 81 3.95 6.46 -6.38
C TYR A 81 4.81 7.62 -5.91
N CYS A 82 4.82 7.93 -4.60
CA CYS A 82 5.63 9.01 -4.07
C CYS A 82 7.13 8.80 -4.32
N GLU A 83 7.60 7.55 -4.25
CA GLU A 83 8.99 7.21 -4.57
C GLU A 83 9.30 7.39 -6.05
N GLN A 84 8.44 6.94 -6.96
CA GLN A 84 8.65 7.13 -8.41
C GLN A 84 8.65 8.61 -8.80
N VAL A 85 7.79 9.42 -8.17
CA VAL A 85 7.82 10.89 -8.33
C VAL A 85 9.16 11.47 -7.88
N ALA A 86 9.74 10.99 -6.77
CA ALA A 86 11.06 11.44 -6.32
C ALA A 86 12.19 11.05 -7.29
N VAL A 87 12.16 9.80 -7.77
CA VAL A 87 13.16 9.26 -8.72
C VAL A 87 13.14 10.03 -10.04
N PHE A 88 11.96 10.39 -10.54
CA PHE A 88 11.81 11.19 -11.75
C PHE A 88 12.41 12.59 -11.60
N ASN A 89 12.33 13.20 -10.40
CA ASN A 89 12.79 14.57 -10.13
C ASN A 89 14.20 14.65 -9.51
N THR A 90 15.04 13.64 -9.73
CA THR A 90 16.37 13.44 -9.10
C THR A 90 17.40 14.56 -9.32
N SER A 91 17.13 15.53 -10.20
CA SER A 91 17.91 16.77 -10.34
C SER A 91 17.80 17.71 -9.12
N HIS A 92 16.84 17.49 -8.22
CA HIS A 92 16.60 18.31 -7.03
C HIS A 92 16.74 17.43 -5.76
N GLY A 93 17.93 17.39 -5.14
CA GLY A 93 18.19 16.57 -3.94
C GLY A 93 17.20 16.76 -2.78
N ASP A 94 16.44 17.86 -2.76
CA ASP A 94 15.37 18.13 -1.80
C ASP A 94 14.11 17.26 -2.00
N MET A 95 13.87 16.74 -3.20
CA MET A 95 12.63 16.01 -3.53
C MET A 95 12.52 14.66 -2.83
N TYR A 96 13.64 13.93 -2.68
CA TYR A 96 13.64 12.70 -1.90
C TYR A 96 13.22 12.95 -0.44
N ARG A 97 13.70 14.04 0.17
CA ARG A 97 13.34 14.42 1.53
C ARG A 97 11.85 14.77 1.65
N THR A 98 11.32 15.55 0.71
CA THR A 98 9.88 15.89 0.66
C THR A 98 9.02 14.64 0.52
N THR A 99 9.41 13.71 -0.36
CA THR A 99 8.73 12.42 -0.51
C THR A 99 8.76 11.59 0.78
N CYS A 100 9.91 11.48 1.45
CA CYS A 100 10.01 10.77 2.71
C CYS A 100 9.08 11.37 3.76
N LEU A 101 9.05 12.70 3.89
CA LEU A 101 8.14 13.39 4.82
C LEU A 101 6.68 13.11 4.49
N ALA A 102 6.26 13.27 3.23
CA ALA A 102 4.88 13.03 2.81
C ALA A 102 4.42 11.59 3.09
N VAL A 103 5.27 10.60 2.80
CA VAL A 103 4.97 9.18 3.07
C VAL A 103 4.93 8.89 4.56
N MET A 104 5.86 9.46 5.34
CA MET A 104 5.85 9.31 6.80
C MET A 104 4.61 9.93 7.43
N GLU A 105 4.20 11.12 7.02
CA GLU A 105 2.97 11.77 7.51
C GLU A 105 1.73 10.93 7.22
N PHE A 106 1.62 10.36 6.02
CA PHE A 106 0.56 9.42 5.68
C PHE A 106 0.54 8.22 6.62
N TRP A 107 1.69 7.57 6.80
CA TRP A 107 1.79 6.35 7.58
C TRP A 107 1.63 6.57 9.08
N MET A 108 2.15 7.67 9.64
CA MET A 108 1.92 8.07 11.03
C MET A 108 0.43 8.27 11.33
N LYS A 109 -0.35 8.67 10.33
CA LYS A 109 -1.79 8.88 10.46
C LYS A 109 -2.60 7.59 10.30
N VAL A 110 -2.23 6.71 9.38
CA VAL A 110 -2.98 5.47 9.08
C VAL A 110 -2.60 4.29 10.00
N ALA A 111 -1.33 4.16 10.38
CA ALA A 111 -0.82 3.04 11.17
C ALA A 111 -1.55 2.83 12.52
N PRO A 112 -1.90 3.87 13.31
CA PRO A 112 -2.65 3.70 14.55
C PRO A 112 -3.98 2.97 14.36
N THR A 113 -4.69 3.21 13.25
CA THR A 113 -5.97 2.56 12.98
C THR A 113 -5.79 1.08 12.61
N PHE A 114 -4.70 0.71 11.91
CA PHE A 114 -4.36 -0.69 11.72
C PHE A 114 -4.04 -1.40 13.04
N ILE A 115 -3.35 -0.73 13.97
CA ILE A 115 -3.09 -1.25 15.32
C ILE A 115 -4.42 -1.50 16.04
N GLN A 116 -5.35 -0.54 15.99
CA GLN A 116 -6.68 -0.68 16.60
C GLN A 116 -7.46 -1.87 16.03
N ILE A 117 -7.50 -2.02 14.70
CA ILE A 117 -8.18 -3.15 14.04
C ILE A 117 -7.51 -4.48 14.43
N ALA A 118 -6.18 -4.56 14.37
CA ALA A 118 -5.43 -5.75 14.74
C ALA A 118 -5.63 -6.16 16.21
N SER A 119 -5.84 -5.19 17.09
CA SER A 119 -6.05 -5.41 18.52
C SER A 119 -7.46 -5.91 18.86
N TYR A 120 -8.43 -5.78 17.95
CA TYR A 120 -9.83 -6.12 18.21
C TYR A 120 -10.03 -7.62 18.53
N SER A 121 -9.38 -8.50 17.76
CA SER A 121 -9.32 -9.93 18.06
C SER A 121 -8.12 -10.58 17.37
N LYS A 122 -7.77 -11.79 17.80
CA LYS A 122 -6.70 -12.57 17.17
C LYS A 122 -6.89 -12.74 15.65
N SER A 123 -8.12 -13.00 15.20
CA SER A 123 -8.43 -13.16 13.77
C SER A 123 -8.23 -11.88 12.96
N HIS A 124 -8.53 -10.71 13.54
CA HIS A 124 -8.25 -9.43 12.89
C HIS A 124 -6.76 -9.13 12.86
N GLY A 125 -6.04 -9.45 13.93
CA GLY A 125 -4.57 -9.40 13.95
C GLY A 125 -3.95 -10.24 12.84
N GLU A 126 -4.36 -11.50 12.70
CA GLU A 126 -3.89 -12.40 11.62
C GLU A 126 -4.19 -11.83 10.23
N MET A 127 -5.37 -11.26 10.03
CA MET A 127 -5.77 -10.63 8.76
C MET A 127 -4.92 -9.39 8.43
N VAL A 128 -4.78 -8.47 9.39
CA VAL A 128 -3.93 -7.28 9.24
C VAL A 128 -2.49 -7.69 8.96
N ASN A 129 -1.98 -8.70 9.67
CA ASN A 129 -0.62 -9.20 9.47
C ASN A 129 -0.40 -9.75 8.06
N LEU A 130 -1.36 -10.49 7.51
CA LEU A 130 -1.26 -11.01 6.14
C LEU A 130 -1.24 -9.89 5.10
N HIS A 131 -2.10 -8.89 5.23
CA HIS A 131 -2.13 -7.76 4.31
C HIS A 131 -0.90 -6.88 4.43
N LEU A 132 -0.47 -6.59 5.66
CA LEU A 132 0.72 -5.78 5.91
C LEU A 132 1.99 -6.47 5.41
N LEU A 133 2.13 -7.77 5.64
CA LEU A 133 3.26 -8.53 5.12
C LEU A 133 3.28 -8.53 3.59
N SER A 134 2.13 -8.72 2.95
CA SER A 134 2.01 -8.64 1.49
C SER A 134 2.40 -7.26 0.94
N LEU A 135 2.14 -6.19 1.69
CA LEU A 135 2.57 -4.84 1.35
C LEU A 135 4.08 -4.68 1.47
N LEU A 136 4.68 -5.14 2.58
CA LEU A 136 6.14 -5.07 2.80
C LEU A 136 6.91 -5.83 1.72
N GLU A 137 6.48 -7.04 1.38
CA GLU A 137 7.06 -7.81 0.27
C GLU A 137 6.89 -7.11 -1.08
N GLY A 138 5.76 -6.44 -1.29
CA GLY A 138 5.53 -5.65 -2.49
C GLY A 138 6.48 -4.46 -2.62
N LEU A 139 6.79 -3.79 -1.50
CA LEU A 139 7.79 -2.71 -1.46
C LEU A 139 9.22 -3.26 -1.65
N GLN A 140 9.51 -4.41 -1.07
CA GLN A 140 10.80 -5.10 -1.23
C GLN A 140 11.02 -5.52 -2.69
N GLU A 141 10.01 -6.06 -3.36
CA GLU A 141 10.10 -6.51 -4.75
C GLU A 141 10.43 -5.39 -5.72
N VAL A 142 9.95 -4.17 -5.46
CA VAL A 142 10.29 -2.98 -6.28
C VAL A 142 11.56 -2.27 -5.80
N ASN A 143 12.30 -2.88 -4.87
CA ASN A 143 13.51 -2.34 -4.27
C ASN A 143 13.30 -0.94 -3.67
N SER A 144 12.17 -0.74 -2.98
CA SER A 144 11.80 0.55 -2.41
C SER A 144 12.77 0.97 -1.30
N SER A 145 13.37 2.15 -1.44
CA SER A 145 14.20 2.78 -0.42
C SER A 145 13.41 3.21 0.81
N LEU A 146 12.10 3.47 0.64
CA LEU A 146 11.20 3.85 1.72
C LEU A 146 10.88 2.66 2.65
N LEU A 147 11.07 1.42 2.19
CA LEU A 147 10.85 0.23 3.01
C LEU A 147 11.69 0.27 4.28
N VAL A 148 12.98 0.61 4.19
CA VAL A 148 13.89 0.67 5.35
C VAL A 148 13.39 1.67 6.39
N GLN A 149 12.81 2.78 5.94
CA GLN A 149 12.31 3.82 6.84
C GLN A 149 10.96 3.43 7.47
N LEU A 150 10.08 2.78 6.71
CA LEU A 150 8.75 2.36 7.17
C LEU A 150 8.78 1.10 8.04
N TYR A 151 9.74 0.21 7.80
CA TYR A 151 9.81 -1.10 8.42
C TYR A 151 9.77 -1.05 9.96
N PRO A 152 10.56 -0.20 10.67
CA PRO A 152 10.53 -0.16 12.13
C PRO A 152 9.16 0.19 12.71
N MET A 153 8.39 1.05 12.04
CA MET A 153 7.04 1.39 12.48
C MET A 153 6.06 0.26 12.15
N LEU A 154 6.10 -0.27 10.92
CA LEU A 154 5.15 -1.30 10.46
C LEU A 154 5.35 -2.65 11.15
N VAL A 155 6.58 -3.01 11.51
CA VAL A 155 6.86 -4.27 12.20
C VAL A 155 6.20 -4.30 13.59
N THR A 156 6.02 -3.15 14.25
CA THR A 156 5.31 -3.11 15.54
C THR A 156 3.87 -3.62 15.42
N ILE A 157 3.22 -3.39 14.28
CA ILE A 157 1.86 -3.85 14.00
C ILE A 157 1.83 -5.38 13.89
N LEU A 158 2.85 -5.99 13.27
CA LEU A 158 2.94 -7.44 13.10
C LEU A 158 3.04 -8.21 14.42
N TYR A 159 3.65 -7.59 15.43
CA TYR A 159 3.93 -8.21 16.73
C TYR A 159 3.00 -7.75 17.86
N ILE A 160 1.88 -7.08 17.55
CA ILE A 160 0.90 -6.62 18.57
C ILE A 160 0.47 -7.74 19.51
N HIS A 161 0.26 -8.95 18.98
CA HIS A 161 -0.08 -10.13 19.77
C HIS A 161 1.19 -10.97 19.95
N GLU A 162 1.88 -10.84 21.07
CA GLU A 162 3.10 -11.60 21.38
C GLU A 162 2.87 -13.12 21.23
N GLY A 163 3.77 -13.80 20.51
CA GLY A 163 3.71 -15.26 20.29
C GLY A 163 2.67 -15.75 19.27
N SER A 164 1.98 -14.85 18.54
CA SER A 164 0.87 -15.21 17.63
C SER A 164 1.24 -15.44 16.16
N LEU A 165 2.42 -15.00 15.71
CA LEU A 165 2.83 -15.15 14.31
C LEU A 165 3.12 -16.62 14.00
N SER A 166 2.47 -17.14 12.96
CA SER A 166 2.76 -18.50 12.47
C SER A 166 4.20 -18.58 11.96
N ALA A 167 4.80 -19.78 12.02
CA ALA A 167 6.16 -20.00 11.54
C ALA A 167 6.35 -19.55 10.08
N GLY A 168 5.31 -19.70 9.24
CA GLY A 168 5.33 -19.22 7.85
C GLY A 168 5.39 -17.70 7.74
N LEU A 169 4.71 -16.94 8.61
CA LEU A 169 4.81 -15.49 8.64
C LEU A 169 6.18 -15.03 9.16
N GLN A 170 6.70 -15.70 10.21
CA GLN A 170 8.01 -15.39 10.76
C GLN A 170 9.13 -15.55 9.72
N HIS A 171 9.08 -16.64 8.93
CA HIS A 171 10.04 -16.86 7.85
C HIS A 171 10.02 -15.73 6.81
N ARG A 172 8.84 -15.33 6.35
CA ARG A 172 8.67 -14.25 5.38
C ARG A 172 9.15 -12.90 5.92
N ILE A 173 8.93 -12.63 7.21
CA ILE A 173 9.47 -11.44 7.88
C ILE A 173 11.01 -11.47 7.89
N GLN A 174 11.61 -12.63 8.17
CA GLN A 174 13.06 -12.80 8.12
C GLN A 174 13.61 -12.58 6.70
N GLU A 175 12.91 -13.04 5.65
CA GLU A 175 13.30 -12.78 4.27
C GLU A 175 13.33 -11.28 3.94
N ILE A 176 12.38 -10.50 4.46
CA ILE A 176 12.40 -9.03 4.33
C ILE A 176 13.62 -8.42 5.07
N GLN A 177 13.90 -8.89 6.29
CA GLN A 177 14.99 -8.36 7.13
C GLN A 177 16.39 -8.69 6.57
N ASN A 178 16.55 -9.87 5.99
CA ASN A 178 17.82 -10.35 5.48
C ASN A 178 18.14 -9.82 4.08
N CYS A 179 17.24 -9.06 3.47
CA CYS A 179 17.50 -8.49 2.16
C CYS A 179 18.56 -7.40 2.24
N PRO A 180 19.52 -7.37 1.29
CA PRO A 180 20.50 -6.31 1.23
C PRO A 180 19.80 -4.95 1.03
N PRO A 181 20.37 -3.86 1.57
CA PRO A 181 19.83 -2.52 1.33
C PRO A 181 19.81 -2.24 -0.18
N PRO A 182 18.85 -1.42 -0.66
CA PRO A 182 18.78 -1.06 -2.07
C PRO A 182 20.12 -0.47 -2.55
N ASP A 183 20.66 -1.00 -3.64
CA ASP A 183 21.84 -0.42 -4.27
C ASP A 183 21.60 1.06 -4.61
N PRO A 184 22.60 1.94 -4.45
CA PRO A 184 22.48 3.34 -4.86
C PRO A 184 22.11 3.38 -6.34
N ILE A 185 21.04 4.12 -6.66
CA ILE A 185 20.38 4.19 -7.97
C ILE A 185 21.42 4.39 -9.08
N THR A 186 21.85 3.29 -9.71
CA THR A 186 22.72 3.31 -10.89
C THR A 186 21.88 3.39 -12.16
N PRO A 187 22.44 3.85 -13.29
CA PRO A 187 21.72 4.02 -14.57
C PRO A 187 21.15 2.72 -15.18
N GLU A 188 21.26 1.58 -14.51
CA GLU A 188 20.62 0.30 -14.84
C GLU A 188 19.11 0.28 -14.52
N ALA A 189 18.46 1.45 -14.57
CA ALA A 189 17.04 1.69 -14.37
C ALA A 189 16.09 0.82 -15.24
N ARG A 190 16.63 0.08 -16.21
CA ARG A 190 15.88 -0.79 -17.12
C ARG A 190 15.44 -2.11 -16.47
N GLU A 191 16.15 -2.64 -15.47
CA GLU A 191 15.71 -3.81 -14.70
C GLU A 191 14.71 -3.45 -13.57
N LEU A 192 14.86 -2.27 -12.96
CA LEU A 192 13.93 -1.73 -11.94
C LEU A 192 12.49 -1.64 -12.48
N ASN A 193 12.35 -1.23 -13.74
CA ASN A 193 11.04 -1.15 -14.41
C ASN A 193 10.36 -2.51 -14.57
N LYS A 194 11.09 -3.64 -14.70
CA LYS A 194 10.46 -4.96 -14.83
C LYS A 194 9.82 -5.44 -13.53
N ALA A 195 10.54 -5.27 -12.42
CA ALA A 195 10.03 -5.63 -11.09
C ALA A 195 8.84 -4.75 -10.70
N LEU A 196 8.92 -3.44 -10.98
CA LEU A 196 7.80 -2.51 -10.83
C LEU A 196 6.59 -2.95 -11.67
N LEU A 197 6.76 -3.17 -12.99
CA LEU A 197 5.66 -3.62 -13.87
C LEU A 197 5.03 -4.93 -13.39
N LYS A 198 5.82 -5.91 -12.96
CA LYS A 198 5.31 -7.16 -12.39
C LYS A 198 4.53 -6.93 -11.09
N CYS A 199 5.00 -6.03 -10.23
CA CYS A 199 4.29 -5.62 -9.03
C CYS A 199 2.94 -4.96 -9.37
N LEU A 200 2.94 -4.00 -10.30
CA LEU A 200 1.74 -3.30 -10.76
C LEU A 200 0.73 -4.27 -11.39
N GLN A 201 1.16 -5.23 -12.20
CA GLN A 201 0.28 -6.25 -12.78
C GLN A 201 -0.40 -7.12 -11.70
N ARG A 202 0.32 -7.49 -10.64
CA ARG A 202 -0.28 -8.24 -9.53
C ARG A 202 -1.26 -7.39 -8.73
N LEU A 203 -0.95 -6.11 -8.49
CA LEU A 203 -1.87 -5.18 -7.84
C LEU A 203 -3.13 -4.97 -8.70
N GLN A 204 -2.96 -4.77 -10.01
CA GLN A 204 -4.05 -4.69 -10.98
C GLN A 204 -4.98 -5.91 -10.90
N TYR A 205 -4.39 -7.11 -10.92
CA TYR A 205 -5.16 -8.35 -10.80
C TYR A 205 -5.90 -8.45 -9.46
N LYS A 206 -5.22 -8.16 -8.34
CA LYS A 206 -5.83 -8.16 -7.00
C LYS A 206 -7.00 -7.17 -6.92
N MET A 207 -6.81 -5.95 -7.44
CA MET A 207 -7.86 -4.94 -7.51
C MET A 207 -9.05 -5.47 -8.29
N GLY A 208 -8.85 -5.96 -9.53
CA GLY A 208 -9.92 -6.52 -10.35
C GLY A 208 -10.68 -7.68 -9.68
N GLN A 209 -9.98 -8.57 -8.98
CA GLN A 209 -10.63 -9.64 -8.20
C GLN A 209 -11.49 -9.08 -7.06
N LEU A 210 -10.99 -8.11 -6.30
CA LEU A 210 -11.75 -7.46 -5.24
C LEU A 210 -12.99 -6.75 -5.79
N GLU A 211 -12.91 -6.16 -6.98
CA GLU A 211 -14.06 -5.54 -7.64
C GLU A 211 -15.14 -6.57 -7.97
N VAL A 212 -14.76 -7.68 -8.62
CA VAL A 212 -15.70 -8.76 -8.98
C VAL A 212 -16.35 -9.36 -7.73
N GLN A 213 -15.56 -9.63 -6.69
CA GLN A 213 -16.07 -10.16 -5.42
C GLN A 213 -17.03 -9.19 -4.73
N SER A 214 -16.68 -7.89 -4.70
CA SER A 214 -17.55 -6.86 -4.11
C SER A 214 -18.87 -6.74 -4.86
N SER A 215 -18.85 -6.77 -6.21
CA SER A 215 -20.03 -6.69 -7.05
C SER A 215 -20.95 -7.90 -6.89
N ALA A 216 -20.38 -9.11 -6.79
CA ALA A 216 -21.16 -10.31 -6.51
C ALA A 216 -21.83 -10.24 -5.13
N ALA A 217 -21.15 -9.68 -4.12
CA ALA A 217 -21.71 -9.51 -2.79
C ALA A 217 -22.85 -8.46 -2.74
N THR A 218 -22.76 -7.37 -3.51
CA THR A 218 -23.79 -6.32 -3.53
C THR A 218 -25.12 -6.78 -4.13
N GLN A 219 -25.11 -7.73 -5.08
CA GLN A 219 -26.33 -8.28 -5.68
C GLN A 219 -27.24 -9.02 -4.68
N PHE A 220 -26.71 -9.42 -3.51
CA PHE A 220 -27.49 -10.08 -2.46
C PHE A 220 -28.18 -9.09 -1.50
N PHE A 221 -27.88 -7.79 -1.58
CA PHE A 221 -28.48 -6.76 -0.72
C PHE A 221 -29.56 -5.91 -1.42
N THR A 222 -29.83 -6.17 -2.70
CA THR A 222 -30.98 -5.61 -3.41
C THR A 222 -32.20 -6.52 -3.29
N VAL A 223 -32.88 -6.48 -2.14
CA VAL A 223 -34.27 -6.96 -1.94
C VAL A 223 -35.00 -5.97 -1.03
#